data_AF-A0A0F9CCF9-F1
#
_entry.id   AF-A0A0F9CCF9-F1
#
_cell.length_a   1.000
_cell.length_b   1.000
_cell.length_c   1.000
_cell.angle_alpha   90.00
_cell.angle_beta   90.00
_cell.angle_gamma   90.00
#
_symmetry.space_group_name_H-M   'P 1'
#
loop_
_entity.id
_entity.type
_entity.pdbx_description
1 polymer ?
#
loop_
_entity_poly.entity_id
_entity_poly.type
_entity_poly.pdbx_seq_one_letter_code
_entity_poly.pdbx_strand_id
1 'polypeptide(L)' 'MKAKPHREICSLCYEISRVGFWVPDDIWKVAIHRHFQNSIICLRCFTRLADEKSVEWDKEIKFYPVSWIKHTNRDWK' A
#
# COMPACT_ATOMS: atom_id res chain seq x y z
N MET A 1 22.91 -10.84 12.41
CA MET A 1 22.15 -11.37 11.25
C MET A 1 21.63 -10.18 10.45
N LYS A 2 21.88 -10.10 9.13
CA LYS A 2 21.31 -9.04 8.29
C LYS A 2 19.81 -9.33 8.11
N ALA A 3 18.93 -8.38 8.43
CA ALA A 3 17.50 -8.54 8.18
C ALA A 3 17.28 -8.79 6.68
N LYS A 4 16.63 -9.89 6.32
CA LYS A 4 16.26 -10.14 4.92
C LYS A 4 15.07 -9.23 4.61
N PRO A 5 15.17 -8.32 3.63
CA PRO A 5 14.03 -7.48 3.27
C PRO A 5 12.89 -8.40 2.82
N HIS A 6 11.81 -8.42 3.59
CA HIS A 6 10.61 -9.14 3.22
C HIS A 6 9.84 -8.25 2.27
N ARG A 7 9.79 -8.64 0.99
CA ARG A 7 9.01 -7.91 0.00
C ARG A 7 7.56 -8.31 0.15
N GLU A 8 6.70 -7.32 0.30
CA GLU A 8 5.26 -7.50 0.36
C GLU A 8 4.72 -7.98 -1.00
N ILE A 9 3.78 -8.93 -0.98
CA ILE A 9 3.15 -9.50 -2.18
C ILE A 9 1.71 -9.02 -2.24
N CYS A 10 1.30 -8.48 -3.39
CA CYS A 10 -0.07 -8.00 -3.59
C CYS A 10 -1.07 -9.16 -3.61
N SER A 11 -2.13 -9.07 -2.80
CA SER A 11 -3.18 -10.11 -2.73
C SER A 11 -4.10 -10.15 -3.96
N LEU A 12 -4.02 -9.18 -4.87
CA LEU A 12 -4.84 -9.14 -6.10
C LEU A 12 -4.11 -9.67 -7.33
N CYS A 13 -2.86 -9.27 -7.52
CA CYS A 13 -2.09 -9.63 -8.72
C CYS A 13 -0.91 -10.56 -8.43
N TYR A 14 -0.66 -10.91 -7.16
CA TYR A 14 0.43 -11.79 -6.73
C TYR A 14 1.85 -11.32 -7.09
N GLU A 15 1.97 -10.07 -7.55
CA GLU A 15 3.24 -9.43 -7.83
C GLU A 15 3.86 -8.82 -6.57
N ILE A 16 5.18 -8.72 -6.59
CA ILE A 16 5.96 -8.02 -5.56
C ILE A 16 5.62 -6.52 -5.58
N SER A 17 5.23 -5.98 -4.42
CA SER A 17 5.12 -4.54 -4.21
C SER A 17 6.51 -3.90 -4.28
N ARG A 18 6.73 -3.07 -5.31
CA ARG A 18 8.01 -2.38 -5.55
C ARG A 18 8.14 -1.07 -4.78
N VAL A 19 7.00 -0.48 -4.42
CA VAL A 19 6.87 0.78 -3.68
C VAL A 19 5.76 0.60 -2.66
N GLY A 20 5.99 1.10 -1.44
CA GLY A 20 4.97 1.16 -0.42
C GLY A 20 4.31 2.53 -0.48
N PHE A 21 3.05 2.58 -0.10
CA PHE A 21 2.30 3.83 -0.09
C PHE A 21 1.30 3.85 1.05
N TRP A 22 0.95 5.05 1.47
CA TRP A 22 -0.11 5.31 2.44
C TRP A 22 -1.09 6.30 1.84
N VAL A 23 -2.36 6.10 2.12
CA VAL A 23 -3.47 7.02 1.84
C VAL A 23 -4.35 7.11 3.10
N PRO A 24 -5.13 8.19 3.25
CA PRO A 24 -6.20 8.27 4.22
C PRO A 24 -7.13 7.05 4.24
N ASP A 25 -7.62 6.74 5.44
CA ASP A 25 -8.44 5.56 5.75
C ASP A 25 -9.77 5.53 4.97
N ASP A 26 -10.36 6.69 4.76
CA ASP A 26 -11.57 6.91 3.98
C ASP A 26 -11.33 6.64 2.49
N ILE A 27 -10.23 7.15 1.92
CA ILE A 27 -9.81 6.85 0.54
C ILE A 27 -9.60 5.34 0.37
N TRP A 28 -8.91 4.69 1.31
CA TRP A 28 -8.68 3.23 1.28
C TRP A 28 -10.00 2.45 1.32
N LYS A 29 -10.90 2.80 2.24
CA LYS A 29 -12.19 2.10 2.43
C LYS A 29 -13.12 2.25 1.23
N VAL A 30 -13.08 3.40 0.54
CA VAL A 30 -13.85 3.61 -0.70
C VAL A 30 -13.22 2.85 -1.86
N ALA A 31 -11.90 2.93 -2.05
CA ALA A 31 -11.20 2.28 -3.16
C ALA A 31 -11.22 0.74 -3.06
N ILE A 32 -10.96 0.17 -1.88
CA ILE A 32 -10.73 -1.27 -1.70
C ILE A 32 -11.99 -1.98 -1.17
N HIS A 33 -12.38 -3.07 -1.84
CA HIS A 33 -13.49 -3.92 -1.40
C HIS A 33 -13.23 -4.47 0.01
N ARG A 34 -14.27 -4.54 0.85
CA ARG A 34 -14.18 -4.89 2.28
C ARG A 34 -13.36 -6.15 2.57
N HIS A 35 -13.46 -7.17 1.71
CA HIS A 35 -12.70 -8.42 1.83
C HIS A 35 -11.18 -8.24 1.76
N PHE A 36 -10.69 -7.20 1.07
CA PHE A 36 -9.28 -6.92 0.85
C PHE A 36 -8.73 -5.75 1.68
N GLN A 37 -9.54 -5.15 2.56
CA GLN A 37 -9.11 -3.95 3.31
C GLN A 37 -7.98 -4.22 4.30
N ASN A 38 -7.82 -5.46 4.78
CA ASN A 38 -6.73 -5.89 5.67
C ASN A 38 -5.61 -6.63 4.92
N SER A 39 -5.61 -6.56 3.59
CA SER A 39 -4.65 -7.25 2.71
C SER A 39 -3.64 -6.26 2.13
N ILE A 40 -2.49 -6.79 1.71
CA ILE A 40 -1.48 -5.99 0.99
C ILE A 40 -1.97 -5.78 -0.44
N ILE A 41 -2.14 -4.53 -0.85
CA ILE A 41 -2.49 -4.15 -2.22
C ILE A 41 -1.36 -3.28 -2.78
N CYS A 42 -0.79 -3.68 -3.92
CA CYS A 42 0.24 -2.85 -4.56
C CYS A 42 -0.37 -1.60 -5.19
N LEU A 43 0.48 -0.56 -5.35
CA LEU A 43 0.06 0.72 -5.92
C LEU A 43 -0.74 0.57 -7.22
N ARG A 44 -0.27 -0.24 -8.17
CA ARG A 44 -0.95 -0.47 -9.46
C ARG A 44 -2.39 -0.98 -9.28
N CYS A 45 -2.60 -1.91 -8.34
CA CYS A 45 -3.93 -2.45 -8.10
C CYS A 45 -4.81 -1.44 -7.36
N PHE A 46 -4.24 -0.68 -6.43
CA PHE A 46 -4.95 0.38 -5.72
C PHE A 46 -5.41 1.49 -6.68
N THR A 47 -4.52 2.06 -7.49
CA THR A 47 -4.87 3.16 -8.41
C THR A 47 -5.93 2.72 -9.40
N ARG A 48 -5.80 1.53 -10.01
CA ARG A 48 -6.84 0.98 -10.89
C ARG A 48 -8.22 0.92 -10.21
N LEU A 49 -8.30 0.39 -8.99
CA LEU A 49 -9.56 0.26 -8.27
C LEU A 49 -10.13 1.62 -7.82
N ALA A 50 -9.25 2.55 -7.46
CA ALA A 50 -9.64 3.90 -7.08
C ALA A 50 -10.15 4.70 -8.30
N ASP A 51 -9.49 4.57 -9.44
CA ASP A 51 -9.88 5.17 -10.73
C ASP A 51 -11.23 4.61 -11.21
N GLU A 52 -11.43 3.29 -11.15
CA GLU A 52 -12.70 2.63 -11.47
C GLU A 52 -13.88 3.17 -10.62
N LYS A 53 -13.58 3.73 -9.46
CA LYS A 53 -14.55 4.32 -8.52
C LYS A 53 -14.54 5.84 -8.49
N SER A 54 -13.76 6.49 -9.36
CA SER A 54 -13.61 7.95 -9.38
C SER A 54 -13.22 8.56 -8.02
N VAL A 55 -12.40 7.86 -7.25
CA VAL A 55 -11.88 8.34 -5.97
C VAL A 55 -10.70 9.25 -6.24
N GLU A 56 -10.69 10.45 -5.66
CA GLU A 56 -9.55 11.35 -5.72
C GLU A 56 -8.47 10.90 -4.70
N TRP A 57 -7.51 10.11 -5.14
CA TRP A 57 -6.51 9.46 -4.27
C TRP A 57 -5.12 10.10 -4.33
N ASP A 58 -4.87 10.97 -5.29
CA ASP A 58 -3.55 11.51 -5.64
C ASP A 58 -3.11 12.68 -4.74
N LYS A 59 -4.06 13.39 -4.11
CA LYS A 59 -3.76 14.56 -3.27
C LYS A 59 -3.06 14.25 -1.95
N GLU A 60 -3.35 13.10 -1.35
CA GLU A 60 -2.90 12.75 0.01
C GLU A 60 -2.02 11.50 0.07
N ILE A 61 -1.65 10.96 -1.10
CA ILE A 61 -0.80 9.77 -1.17
C ILE A 61 0.64 10.06 -0.75
N LYS A 62 1.20 9.17 0.07
CA LYS A 62 2.61 9.21 0.48
C LYS A 62 3.31 7.95 0.04
N PHE A 63 4.49 8.06 -0.56
CA PHE A 63 5.29 6.92 -1.00
C PHE A 63 6.45 6.65 -0.05
N TYR A 64 6.80 5.38 0.13
CA TYR A 64 7.96 4.97 0.90
C TYR A 64 8.67 3.74 0.31
N PRO A 65 10.00 3.63 0.50
CA PRO A 65 10.77 2.48 0.04
C PRO A 65 10.42 1.22 0.84
N VAL A 66 10.00 0.15 0.15
CA VAL A 66 9.69 -1.16 0.76
C VAL A 66 10.91 -1.86 1.38
N SER A 67 12.12 -1.47 0.98
CA SER A 67 13.36 -2.01 1.51
C SER A 67 13.74 -1.48 2.90
N TRP A 68 13.05 -0.45 3.42
CA TRP A 68 13.44 0.25 4.65
C TRP A 68 12.43 0.19 5.81
N ILE A 69 11.19 -0.27 5.59
CA ILE A 69 10.14 -0.29 6.63
C ILE A 69 10.54 -1.14 7.85
N LYS A 70 11.38 -2.16 7.67
CA LYS A 70 11.90 -2.99 8.77
C LYS A 70 13.15 -2.43 9.47
N HIS A 71 13.74 -1.34 8.96
CA HIS A 71 14.96 -0.75 9.53
C HIS A 71 14.73 0.51 10.35
N THR A 72 13.52 1.07 10.31
CA THR A 72 13.13 2.20 11.14
C THR A 72 11.94 1.81 12.02
N ASN A 73 12.20 1.02 13.07
CA ASN A 73 11.45 1.18 14.33
C ASN A 73 11.81 2.56 14.89
N ARG A 74 11.34 3.61 14.23
CA ARG A 74 11.30 4.96 14.78
C ARG A 74 9.82 5.22 14.95
N ASP A 75 9.38 5.11 16.19
CA ASP A 75 8.04 5.41 16.63
C ASP A 75 7.56 6.71 15.96
N TRP A 76 6.55 6.60 15.11
CA TRP A 76 5.80 7.76 14.67
C TRP A 76 4.92 8.17 15.85
N LYS A 77 5.44 9.07 16.68
CA LYS A 77 4.66 9.86 17.64
C LYS A 77 3.88 10.94 16.92
#